data_AF-C0H3Z1-F1
#
_entry.id   AF-C0H3Z1-F1
#
_cell.length_a   1.000
_cell.length_b   1.000
_cell.length_c   1.000
_cell.angle_alpha   90.00
_cell.angle_beta   90.00
_cell.angle_gamma   90.00
#
_symmetry.space_group_name_H-M   'P 1'
#
loop_
_entity.id
_entity.type
_entity.pdbx_description
1 polymer ?
#
loop_
_entity_poly.entity_id
_entity_poly.type
_entity_poly.pdbx_seq_one_letter_code
_entity_poly.pdbx_strand_id
1 'polypeptide(L)' 'MMKNGFAYKNGKLVNIFCGKEELYNELKAFLVKTFSINVKEVSRPSIYRRTKSKQLE' A
#
# COMPACT_ATOMS: atom_id res chain seq x y z
N MET A 1 -7.87 8.92 -10.26
CA MET A 1 -7.65 7.53 -10.76
C MET A 1 -7.74 6.51 -9.62
N MET A 2 -7.62 5.20 -9.89
CA MET A 2 -7.42 4.19 -8.83
C MET A 2 -5.97 4.15 -8.40
N LYS A 3 -5.70 4.28 -7.10
CA LYS A 3 -4.36 4.18 -6.51
C LYS A 3 -4.24 2.98 -5.61
N ASN A 4 -3.03 2.45 -5.51
CA ASN A 4 -2.71 1.36 -4.59
C ASN A 4 -1.50 1.74 -3.74
N GLY A 5 -1.47 1.26 -2.51
CA GLY A 5 -0.42 1.56 -1.56
C GLY A 5 -0.06 0.36 -0.71
N PHE A 6 1.23 0.23 -0.46
CA PHE A 6 1.78 -0.72 0.50
C PHE A 6 2.17 0.04 1.77
N ALA A 7 1.61 -0.36 2.90
CA ALA A 7 1.88 0.19 4.21
C ALA A 7 2.93 -0.67 4.94
N TYR A 8 3.98 -0.01 5.42
CA TYR A 8 5.10 -0.62 6.12
C TYR A 8 5.25 -0.05 7.53
N LYS A 9 5.50 -0.94 8.50
CA LYS A 9 5.89 -0.58 9.87
C LYS A 9 7.13 -1.36 10.25
N ASN A 10 8.17 -0.67 10.72
CA ASN A 10 9.47 -1.28 11.04
C ASN A 10 10.02 -2.15 9.91
N GLY A 11 9.91 -1.68 8.66
CA GLY A 11 10.35 -2.40 7.45
C GLY A 11 9.47 -3.57 7.01
N LYS A 12 8.48 -3.97 7.79
CA LYS A 12 7.56 -5.09 7.46
C LYS A 12 6.28 -4.57 6.80
N LEU A 13 5.83 -5.27 5.75
CA LEU A 13 4.54 -4.99 5.11
C LEU A 13 3.41 -5.38 6.07
N VAL A 14 2.57 -4.41 6.44
CA VAL A 14 1.46 -4.62 7.38
C VAL A 14 0.09 -4.49 6.73
N ASN A 15 -0.01 -3.75 5.63
CA ASN A 15 -1.27 -3.60 4.91
C ASN A 15 -1.06 -3.30 3.42
N ILE A 16 -2.01 -3.69 2.59
CA ILE A 16 -2.12 -3.33 1.18
C ILE A 16 -3.52 -2.75 0.99
N PHE A 17 -3.60 -1.55 0.42
CA PHE A 17 -4.88 -0.90 0.21
C PHE A 17 -4.96 -0.27 -1.18
N CYS A 18 -6.19 -0.15 -1.66
CA CYS A 18 -6.56 0.34 -2.97
C CYS A 18 -7.76 1.25 -2.79
N GLY A 19 -7.76 2.40 -3.44
CA GLY A 19 -8.84 3.38 -3.29
C GLY A 19 -8.89 4.38 -4.42
N LYS A 20 -10.06 4.99 -4.59
CA LYS A 20 -10.16 6.22 -5.39
C LYS A 20 -9.16 7.22 -4.80
N GLU A 21 -8.54 8.00 -5.66
CA GLU A 21 -7.43 8.89 -5.31
C GLU A 21 -7.65 9.72 -4.04
N GLU A 22 -8.84 10.30 -3.86
CA GLU A 22 -9.21 11.05 -2.66
C GLU A 22 -9.16 10.19 -1.40
N LEU A 23 -9.89 9.07 -1.37
CA LEU A 23 -9.89 8.11 -0.26
C LEU A 23 -8.51 7.50 -0.01
N TYR A 24 -7.74 7.26 -1.07
CA TYR A 24 -6.37 6.78 -0.95
C TYR A 24 -5.48 7.80 -0.24
N ASN A 25 -5.59 9.07 -0.61
CA ASN A 25 -4.80 10.15 -0.01
C ASN A 25 -5.23 10.40 1.45
N GLU A 26 -6.52 10.38 1.75
CA GLU A 26 -7.03 10.48 3.13
C GLU A 26 -6.52 9.34 4.01
N LEU A 27 -6.66 8.09 3.55
CA LEU A 27 -6.20 6.93 4.29
C LEU A 27 -4.67 6.94 4.45
N LYS A 28 -3.93 7.30 3.40
CA LYS A 28 -2.47 7.46 3.46
C LYS A 28 -2.08 8.50 4.51
N ALA A 29 -2.71 9.68 4.49
CA ALA A 29 -2.42 10.75 5.45
C ALA A 29 -2.72 10.31 6.88
N PHE A 30 -3.85 9.64 7.09
CA PHE A 30 -4.22 9.07 8.40
C PHE A 30 -3.19 8.04 8.88
N LEU A 31 -2.78 7.10 8.02
CA LEU A 31 -1.80 6.06 8.38
C LEU A 31 -0.42 6.65 8.76
N VAL A 32 0.05 7.62 7.98
CA VAL A 32 1.33 8.30 8.23
C VAL A 32 1.25 9.13 9.51
N LYS A 33 0.20 9.93 9.69
CA LYS A 33 0.07 10.87 10.82
C LYS A 33 -0.19 10.15 12.14
N THR A 34 -1.10 9.19 12.17
CA THR A 34 -1.58 8.56 13.41
C THR A 34 -0.69 7.41 13.85
N PHE A 35 -0.16 6.62 12.91
CA PHE A 35 0.54 5.37 13.24
C PHE A 35 2.03 5.38 12.89
N SER A 36 2.55 6.49 12.36
CA SER A 36 3.91 6.61 11.82
C SER A 36 4.24 5.48 10.83
N ILE A 37 3.23 5.07 10.05
CA ILE A 37 3.38 4.03 9.03
C ILE A 37 3.92 4.65 7.75
N ASN A 38 4.90 4.01 7.14
CA ASN A 38 5.43 4.43 5.85
C ASN A 38 4.59 3.83 4.72
N VAL A 39 4.04 4.66 3.85
CA VAL A 39 3.19 4.24 2.74
C VAL A 39 3.89 4.49 1.41
N LYS A 40 4.05 3.43 0.61
CA LYS A 40 4.58 3.51 -0.75
C LYS A 40 3.46 3.31 -1.76
N GLU A 41 3.21 4.33 -2.59
CA GLU A 41 2.31 4.19 -3.74
C GLU A 41 2.90 3.21 -4.75
N VAL A 42 2.08 2.29 -5.24
CA VAL A 42 2.50 1.24 -6.17
C VAL A 42 1.60 1.22 -7.39
N SER A 43 2.24 1.22 -8.57
CA SER A 43 1.55 1.11 -9.85
C SER A 43 1.10 -0.33 -10.08
N ARG A 44 -0.05 -0.52 -10.76
CA ARG A 44 -0.66 -1.85 -11.02
C ARG A 44 0.31 -2.96 -11.48
N PRO A 45 1.33 -2.71 -12.33
CA PRO A 45 2.26 -3.76 -12.74
C PRO A 45 3.03 -4.39 -11.57
N SER A 46 3.30 -3.61 -10.52
CA SER A 46 4.14 -4.05 -9.39
C SER A 46 3.40 -4.91 -8.36
N ILE A 47 2.06 -4.84 -8.30
CA ILE A 47 1.24 -5.69 -7.42
C ILE A 47 1.20 -7.13 -7.96
N TYR A 48 0.90 -7.29 -9.25
CA TYR A 48 0.77 -8.60 -9.89
C TYR A 48 2.06 -9.44 -9.80
N ARG A 49 3.22 -8.78 -9.86
CA ARG A 49 4.52 -9.45 -9.76
C ARG A 49 4.76 -10.00 -8.35
N ARG A 50 4.36 -9.29 -7.30
CA ARG A 50 4.57 -9.72 -5.90
C ARG A 50 3.54 -10.71 -5.39
N THR A 51 2.29 -10.67 -5.85
CA THR A 51 1.29 -11.68 -5.46
C THR A 51 1.55 -13.04 -6.10
N LYS A 52 2.06 -13.12 -7.34
CA LYS A 52 2.49 -14.39 -7.93
C LYS A 52 3.70 -15.01 -7.20
N SER A 53 4.67 -14.21 -6.77
CA SER A 53 5.83 -14.73 -6.04
C SER A 53 5.49 -15.34 -4.69
N LYS A 54 4.35 -15.00 -4.08
CA LYS A 54 3.91 -15.56 -2.79
C LYS A 54 2.93 -16.73 -2.89
N GLN A 55 2.42 -17.06 -4.08
CA GLN A 55 1.63 -18.29 -4.29
C GLN A 55 2.47 -19.46 -4.79
N LEU A 56 3.78 -19.29 -4.94
CA LEU A 56 4.71 -20.31 -5.46
C LEU A 56 5.77 -20.74 -4.42
N GLU A 57 5.58 -20.38 -3.15
CA GLU A 57 6.28 -20.94 -1.98
C GLU A 57 5.26 -21.62 -1.08
#